data_AF-A0A1M5M6L3-F1
#
_entry.id   AF-A0A1M5M6L3-F1
#
_cell.length_a   1.000
_cell.length_b   1.000
_cell.length_c   1.000
_cell.angle_alpha   90.00
_cell.angle_beta   90.00
_cell.angle_gamma   90.00
#
_symmetry.space_group_name_H-M   'P 1'
#
loop_
_entity.id
_entity.type
_entity.pdbx_description
1 polymer ?
#
loop_
_entity_poly.entity_id
_entity_poly.type
_entity_poly.pdbx_seq_one_letter_code
_entity_poly.pdbx_strand_id
1 'polypeptide(L)'
;MTSPSSGLLLPYEVELAPLRTAAGEGSRVRVTIGRAPHDRTRWPVRCARILLTVPLTHAHPMPLALRTRVTPVASPVHGGQWWVHATTTDPNAPVFTCVPETPATFDGTWSLTVTLDLDQTAADAVEVVEHSTSGDGSLLSHAGRLTATRHSGPSRSKP
;
A
#
# COMPACT_ATOMS: atom_id res chain seq x y z
N MET A 1 -23.42 -5.09 1.56
CA MET A 1 -22.46 -5.25 0.44
C MET A 1 -21.18 -5.83 0.99
N THR A 2 -20.94 -7.12 0.77
CA THR A 2 -19.72 -7.81 1.18
C THR A 2 -18.66 -7.62 0.09
N SER A 3 -17.63 -6.80 0.37
CA SER A 3 -16.42 -6.75 -0.44
C SER A 3 -15.85 -8.17 -0.61
N PRO A 4 -15.33 -8.55 -1.79
CA PRO A 4 -14.75 -9.87 -1.99
C PRO A 4 -13.66 -10.10 -0.96
N SER A 5 -13.68 -11.28 -0.33
CA SER A 5 -12.68 -11.71 0.65
C SER A 5 -11.31 -11.70 -0.01
N SER A 6 -10.59 -10.58 0.14
CA SER A 6 -9.20 -10.44 -0.29
C SER A 6 -8.42 -11.55 0.42
N GLY A 7 -7.73 -12.44 -0.31
CA GLY A 7 -6.97 -13.56 0.25
C GLY A 7 -5.76 -13.15 1.12
N LEU A 8 -5.73 -11.88 1.50
CA LEU A 8 -4.76 -11.16 2.31
C LEU A 8 -4.92 -11.49 3.79
N LEU A 9 -3.81 -11.55 4.51
CA LEU A 9 -3.78 -11.82 5.94
C LEU A 9 -3.79 -10.54 6.77
N LEU A 10 -3.22 -9.46 6.22
CA LEU A 10 -3.20 -8.17 6.90
C LEU A 10 -4.43 -7.34 6.46
N PRO A 11 -4.96 -6.49 7.34
CA PRO A 11 -5.98 -5.54 6.95
C PRO A 11 -5.38 -4.34 6.21
N TYR A 12 -6.10 -3.87 5.20
CA TYR A 12 -5.70 -2.72 4.39
C TYR A 12 -6.82 -1.72 4.23
N GLU A 13 -6.43 -0.45 4.24
CA GLU A 13 -7.21 0.68 3.78
C GLU A 13 -6.41 1.37 2.69
N VAL A 14 -7.06 1.67 1.56
CA VAL A 14 -6.44 2.38 0.43
C VAL A 14 -7.21 3.65 0.16
N GLU A 15 -6.52 4.78 0.19
CA GLU A 15 -7.04 6.09 -0.15
C GLU A 15 -6.32 6.62 -1.39
N LEU A 16 -7.08 7.25 -2.28
CA LEU A 16 -6.57 7.93 -3.46
C LEU A 16 -6.98 9.41 -3.40
N ALA A 17 -6.01 10.29 -3.56
CA ALA A 17 -6.22 11.73 -3.61
C ALA A 17 -5.53 12.35 -4.84
N PRO A 18 -6.10 13.40 -5.44
CA PRO A 18 -5.44 14.12 -6.52
C PRO A 18 -4.16 14.81 -6.01
N LEU A 19 -3.11 14.82 -6.84
CA LEU A 19 -1.85 15.48 -6.55
C LEU A 19 -1.49 16.40 -7.72
N ARG A 20 -1.15 17.66 -7.44
CA ARG A 20 -0.58 18.55 -8.46
C ARG A 20 0.93 18.35 -8.50
N THR A 21 1.47 18.07 -9.68
CA THR A 21 2.90 17.90 -9.92
C THR A 21 3.39 18.90 -10.96
N ALA A 22 4.71 19.02 -11.12
CA ALA A 22 5.28 19.85 -12.18
C ALA A 22 4.90 19.35 -13.59
N ALA A 23 4.59 18.06 -13.74
CA ALA A 23 4.18 17.42 -14.98
C ALA A 23 2.67 17.52 -15.25
N GLY A 24 1.87 17.96 -14.28
CA GLY A 24 0.42 18.10 -14.41
C GLY A 24 -0.36 17.49 -13.26
N GLU A 25 -1.29 16.58 -13.60
CA GLU A 25 -2.16 15.90 -12.64
C GLU A 25 -1.64 14.50 -12.33
N GLY A 26 -1.32 14.29 -11.06
CA GLY A 26 -0.83 13.05 -10.51
C GLY A 26 -1.76 12.51 -9.42
N SER A 27 -1.29 11.48 -8.73
CA SER A 27 -2.04 10.81 -7.67
C SER A 27 -1.20 10.61 -6.43
N ARG A 28 -1.80 10.90 -5.28
CA ARG A 28 -1.30 10.45 -3.99
C ARG A 28 -2.09 9.22 -3.57
N VAL A 29 -1.40 8.09 -3.46
CA VAL A 29 -1.95 6.86 -2.91
C VAL A 29 -1.49 6.72 -1.48
N ARG A 30 -2.43 6.51 -0.55
CA ARG A 30 -2.11 6.12 0.83
C ARG A 30 -2.61 4.73 1.07
N VAL A 31 -1.70 3.86 1.50
CA VAL A 31 -2.01 2.49 1.88
C VAL A 31 -1.74 2.37 3.37
N THR A 32 -2.79 2.15 4.15
CA THR A 32 -2.70 1.87 5.58
C THR A 32 -2.87 0.38 5.82
N ILE A 33 -1.84 -0.23 6.39
CA ILE A 33 -1.74 -1.64 6.74
C ILE A 33 -1.99 -1.78 8.24
N GLY A 34 -2.66 -2.83 8.68
CA GLY A 34 -2.87 -3.11 10.09
C GLY A 34 -4.09 -2.41 10.70
N ARG A 35 -4.83 -1.61 9.92
CA ARG A 35 -6.05 -0.93 10.38
C ARG A 35 -7.31 -1.70 9.96
N ALA A 36 -7.92 -2.44 10.89
CA ALA A 36 -9.28 -2.97 10.74
C ALA A 36 -9.98 -3.10 12.09
N PRO A 37 -11.33 -3.10 12.10
CA PRO A 37 -12.09 -3.54 13.26
C PRO A 37 -11.81 -5.04 13.51
N HIS A 38 -11.11 -5.31 14.61
CA HIS A 38 -10.84 -6.49 15.45
C HIS A 38 -11.31 -7.93 15.08
N ASP A 39 -12.10 -8.19 14.03
CA ASP A 39 -12.92 -9.41 13.97
C ASP A 39 -12.56 -10.40 12.84
N ARG A 40 -11.47 -10.21 12.09
CA ARG A 40 -11.25 -11.00 10.85
C ARG A 40 -9.95 -11.78 10.70
N THR A 41 -9.13 -11.91 11.73
CA THR A 41 -7.76 -12.41 11.49
C THR A 41 -7.29 -13.38 12.56
N ARG A 42 -6.80 -14.54 12.10
CA ARG A 42 -6.00 -15.47 12.91
C ARG A 42 -4.63 -14.83 13.16
N TRP A 43 -4.54 -14.05 14.22
CA TRP A 43 -3.26 -13.50 14.71
C TRP A 43 -2.49 -14.57 15.49
N PRO A 44 -1.14 -14.52 15.50
CA PRO A 44 -0.25 -13.53 14.89
C PRO A 44 0.15 -13.83 13.42
N VAL A 45 0.46 -12.78 12.64
CA VAL A 45 0.99 -12.89 11.26
C VAL A 45 2.41 -12.36 11.21
N ARG A 46 3.38 -13.17 10.77
CA ARG A 46 4.77 -12.72 10.56
C ARG A 46 4.93 -12.19 9.14
N CYS A 47 4.96 -10.89 8.97
CA CYS A 47 5.12 -10.21 7.69
C CYS A 47 6.61 -10.06 7.34
N ALA A 48 7.02 -10.62 6.20
CA ALA A 48 8.36 -10.52 5.67
C ALA A 48 8.51 -9.36 4.67
N ARG A 49 7.51 -9.14 3.80
CA ARG A 49 7.44 -7.99 2.88
C ARG A 49 6.04 -7.87 2.27
N ILE A 50 5.73 -6.69 1.74
CA ILE A 50 4.48 -6.40 1.02
C ILE A 50 4.84 -5.78 -0.33
N LEU A 51 4.25 -6.26 -1.42
CA LEU A 51 4.35 -5.64 -2.73
C LEU A 51 3.02 -4.94 -3.02
N LEU A 52 3.10 -3.69 -3.47
CA LEU A 52 1.97 -2.87 -3.87
C LEU A 52 2.13 -2.55 -5.36
N THR A 53 1.24 -3.05 -6.20
CA THR A 53 1.16 -2.65 -7.61
C THR A 53 0.09 -1.59 -7.75
N VAL A 54 0.45 -0.44 -8.31
CA VAL A 54 -0.48 0.68 -8.52
C VAL A 54 -0.65 0.92 -10.03
N PRO A 55 -1.67 0.33 -10.67
CA PRO A 55 -1.95 0.58 -12.07
C PRO A 55 -2.23 2.07 -12.33
N LEU A 56 -1.78 2.57 -13.45
CA LEU A 56 -2.05 3.93 -13.93
C LEU A 56 -3.23 3.92 -14.91
N THR A 57 -4.00 4.99 -14.92
CA THR A 57 -5.17 5.14 -15.82
C THR A 57 -4.78 5.32 -17.28
N HIS A 58 -3.61 5.93 -17.52
CA HIS A 58 -3.09 6.19 -18.85
C HIS A 58 -1.60 5.89 -18.88
N ALA A 59 -1.17 5.16 -19.90
CA ALA A 59 0.22 4.91 -20.18
C ALA A 59 0.88 6.18 -20.72
N HIS A 60 1.75 6.82 -19.93
CA HIS A 60 2.54 7.93 -20.43
C HIS A 60 3.93 7.44 -20.85
N PRO A 61 4.45 7.84 -22.03
CA PRO A 61 5.78 7.42 -22.49
C PRO A 61 6.94 8.06 -21.71
N MET A 62 6.65 8.85 -20.68
CA MET A 62 7.67 9.55 -19.89
C MET A 62 8.05 8.75 -18.63
N PRO A 63 9.30 8.89 -18.14
CA PRO A 63 9.71 8.29 -16.87
C PRO A 63 8.80 8.73 -15.73
N LEU A 64 8.33 7.77 -14.94
CA LEU A 64 7.46 8.01 -13.79
C LEU A 64 8.27 8.59 -12.62
N ALA A 65 7.97 9.82 -12.19
CA ALA A 65 8.54 10.37 -10.97
C ALA A 65 7.78 9.87 -9.73
N LEU A 66 8.52 9.32 -8.77
CA LEU A 66 7.96 8.66 -7.59
C LEU A 66 8.54 9.24 -6.31
N ARG A 67 7.69 9.46 -5.31
CA ARG A 67 8.13 9.74 -3.95
C ARG A 67 7.41 8.86 -2.95
N THR A 68 8.17 8.23 -2.06
CA THR A 68 7.65 7.33 -1.04
C THR A 68 7.87 7.92 0.35
N ARG A 69 6.88 7.73 1.23
CA ARG A 69 7.00 8.05 2.66
C ARG A 69 6.33 6.97 3.47
N VAL A 70 6.98 6.61 4.57
CA VAL A 70 6.47 5.63 5.53
C VAL A 70 6.34 6.31 6.90
N THR A 71 5.21 6.10 7.57
CA THR A 71 5.07 6.49 8.98
C THR A 71 5.80 5.46 9.85
N PRO A 72 6.72 5.86 10.74
CA PRO A 72 7.45 4.91 11.58
C PRO A 72 6.52 4.15 12.54
N VAL A 73 6.82 2.88 12.79
CA VAL A 73 6.16 2.06 13.82
C VAL A 73 7.11 1.93 15.00
N ALA A 74 6.73 2.49 16.15
CA ALA A 74 7.56 2.50 17.35
C ALA A 74 7.47 1.16 18.11
N SER A 75 7.99 0.07 17.55
CA SER A 75 8.18 -1.20 18.27
C SER A 75 9.12 -2.15 17.50
N PRO A 76 10.14 -2.73 18.17
CA PRO A 76 11.01 -3.75 17.57
C PRO A 76 10.25 -4.98 17.08
N VAL A 77 9.17 -5.36 17.78
CA VAL A 77 8.34 -6.53 17.44
C VAL A 77 7.55 -6.29 16.14
N HIS A 78 7.34 -5.03 15.76
CA HIS A 78 6.56 -4.60 14.60
C HIS A 78 7.45 -4.17 13.42
N GLY A 79 8.73 -4.52 13.47
CA GLY A 79 9.70 -4.25 12.43
C GLY A 79 10.54 -2.99 12.65
N GLY A 80 10.26 -2.14 13.66
CA GLY A 80 11.04 -0.96 14.08
C GLY A 80 11.19 0.17 13.05
N GLN A 81 11.57 -0.17 11.83
CA GLN A 81 11.69 0.65 10.64
C GLN A 81 11.21 -0.12 9.41
N TRP A 82 10.64 0.59 8.45
CA TRP A 82 10.12 0.03 7.21
C TRP A 82 10.69 0.80 6.02
N TRP A 83 11.19 0.06 5.04
CA TRP A 83 11.77 0.57 3.81
C TRP A 83 10.78 0.40 2.66
N VAL A 84 10.72 1.36 1.74
CA VAL A 84 9.93 1.24 0.52
C VAL A 84 10.83 1.45 -0.68
N HIS A 85 10.92 0.42 -1.52
CA HIS A 85 11.65 0.44 -2.77
C HIS A 85 10.65 0.46 -3.94
N ALA A 86 10.80 1.41 -4.84
CA ALA A 86 10.09 1.37 -6.12
C ALA A 86 10.86 0.46 -7.10
N THR A 87 10.16 -0.49 -7.69
CA THR A 87 10.67 -1.38 -8.74
C THR A 87 9.73 -1.25 -9.93
N THR A 88 10.04 -0.32 -10.82
CA THR A 88 9.19 -0.01 -11.98
C THR A 88 9.79 -0.66 -13.22
N THR A 89 9.46 -1.93 -13.47
CA THR A 89 9.78 -2.60 -14.74
C THR A 89 8.70 -2.34 -15.80
N ASP A 90 7.46 -2.13 -15.37
CA ASP A 90 6.35 -1.67 -16.20
C ASP A 90 6.00 -0.22 -15.81
N PRO A 91 6.16 0.76 -16.72
CA PRO A 91 5.82 2.16 -16.43
C PRO A 91 4.32 2.37 -16.18
N ASN A 92 3.44 1.44 -16.57
CA ASN A 92 1.99 1.55 -16.40
C ASN A 92 1.49 0.95 -15.09
N ALA A 93 2.35 0.21 -14.39
CA ALA A 93 2.02 -0.49 -13.16
C ALA A 93 3.24 -0.50 -12.23
N PRO A 94 3.64 0.67 -11.68
CA PRO A 94 4.72 0.74 -10.71
C PRO A 94 4.46 -0.21 -9.53
N VAL A 95 5.50 -0.97 -9.18
CA VAL A 95 5.50 -1.88 -8.03
C VAL A 95 6.33 -1.27 -6.92
N PHE A 96 5.80 -1.27 -5.71
CA PHE A 96 6.48 -0.80 -4.52
C PHE A 96 6.63 -1.95 -3.54
N THR A 97 7.88 -2.26 -3.15
CA THR A 97 8.18 -3.28 -2.15
C THR A 97 8.38 -2.60 -0.80
N CYS A 98 7.48 -2.88 0.15
CA CYS A 98 7.60 -2.49 1.55
C CYS A 98 8.25 -3.62 2.35
N VAL A 99 9.40 -3.35 2.97
CA VAL A 99 10.19 -4.36 3.71
C VAL A 99 10.47 -3.82 5.12
N PRO A 100 10.03 -4.51 6.18
CA PRO A 100 10.47 -4.16 7.53
C PRO A 100 11.95 -4.54 7.71
N GLU A 101 12.68 -3.80 8.55
CA GLU A 101 14.10 -4.09 8.84
C GLU A 101 14.28 -5.49 9.45
N THR A 102 13.33 -5.91 10.28
CA THR A 102 13.19 -7.28 10.77
C THR A 102 11.78 -7.77 10.50
N PRO A 103 11.54 -9.09 10.28
CA PRO A 103 10.19 -9.60 10.04
C PRO A 103 9.20 -9.10 11.11
N ALA A 104 8.21 -8.34 10.66
CA ALA A 104 7.27 -7.67 11.55
C ALA A 104 6.18 -8.65 11.97
N THR A 105 5.89 -8.76 13.27
CA THR A 105 4.75 -9.54 13.74
C THR A 105 3.54 -8.62 13.87
N PHE A 106 2.48 -8.90 13.11
CA PHE A 106 1.18 -8.28 13.29
C PHE A 106 0.36 -9.04 14.34
N ASP A 107 0.08 -8.35 15.44
CA ASP A 107 -0.69 -8.81 16.58
C ASP A 107 -2.02 -8.05 16.74
N GLY A 108 -2.37 -7.20 15.76
CA GLY A 108 -3.56 -6.36 15.80
C GLY A 108 -3.37 -4.97 16.39
N THR A 109 -2.20 -4.66 16.96
CA THR A 109 -2.02 -3.43 17.75
C THR A 109 -1.39 -2.27 16.99
N TRP A 110 -0.76 -2.53 15.83
CA TRP A 110 -0.05 -1.51 15.07
C TRP A 110 -0.66 -1.28 13.70
N SER A 111 -0.45 -0.07 13.20
CA SER A 111 -0.77 0.28 11.82
C SER A 111 0.41 0.99 11.19
N LEU A 112 0.61 0.77 9.89
CA LEU A 112 1.63 1.40 9.07
C LEU A 112 0.95 2.13 7.93
N THR A 113 1.31 3.38 7.68
CA THR A 113 0.85 4.11 6.49
C THR A 113 2.01 4.34 5.54
N VAL A 114 1.83 3.87 4.31
CA VAL A 114 2.70 4.13 3.16
C VAL A 114 2.03 5.17 2.27
N THR A 115 2.72 6.26 1.99
CA THR A 115 2.28 7.28 1.03
C THR A 115 3.14 7.21 -0.22
N LEU A 116 2.49 7.10 -1.37
CA LEU A 116 3.09 7.04 -2.70
C LEU A 116 2.58 8.25 -3.49
N ASP A 117 3.48 9.17 -3.83
CA ASP A 117 3.19 10.29 -4.71
C ASP A 117 3.65 9.90 -6.12
N LEU A 118 2.68 9.88 -7.05
CA LEU A 118 2.85 9.59 -8.46
C LEU A 118 2.60 10.86 -9.26
N ASP A 119 3.43 11.15 -10.25
CA ASP A 119 3.21 12.25 -11.19
C ASP A 119 2.16 11.95 -12.26
N GLN A 120 1.62 10.73 -12.28
CA GLN A 120 0.53 10.28 -13.13
C GLN A 120 -0.70 9.87 -12.32
N THR A 121 -1.85 9.81 -12.98
CA THR A 121 -3.12 9.44 -12.33
C THR A 121 -3.23 7.93 -12.15
N ALA A 122 -3.32 7.48 -10.90
CA ALA A 122 -3.53 6.07 -10.56
C ALA A 122 -4.96 5.63 -10.84
N ALA A 123 -5.10 4.35 -11.18
CA ALA A 123 -6.38 3.66 -11.18
C ALA A 123 -6.96 3.60 -9.76
N ASP A 124 -8.23 3.25 -9.65
CA ASP A 124 -8.95 3.07 -8.39
C ASP A 124 -8.70 1.71 -7.73
N ALA A 125 -7.73 0.94 -8.21
CA ALA A 125 -7.37 -0.35 -7.65
C ALA A 125 -5.88 -0.42 -7.32
N VAL A 126 -5.54 -1.12 -6.24
CA VAL A 126 -4.17 -1.47 -5.89
C VAL A 126 -4.12 -2.99 -5.72
N GLU A 127 -3.17 -3.63 -6.40
CA GLU A 127 -2.90 -5.04 -6.18
C GLU A 127 -1.88 -5.19 -5.06
N VAL A 128 -2.12 -6.15 -4.18
CA VAL A 128 -1.29 -6.40 -3.01
C VAL A 128 -0.84 -7.84 -3.04
N VAL A 129 0.47 -8.05 -2.85
CA VAL A 129 1.04 -9.36 -2.53
C VAL A 129 1.75 -9.28 -1.20
N GLU A 130 1.27 -10.01 -0.22
CA GLU A 130 1.93 -10.20 1.06
C GLU A 130 2.81 -11.43 1.02
N HIS A 131 4.01 -11.29 1.57
CA HIS A 131 4.82 -12.43 1.93
C HIS A 131 4.88 -12.55 3.44
N SER A 132 4.42 -13.70 3.96
CA SER A 132 4.48 -14.03 5.38
C SER A 132 5.39 -15.22 5.63
N THR A 133 5.88 -15.35 6.85
CA THR A 133 6.69 -16.49 7.26
C THR A 133 5.88 -17.43 8.15
N SER A 134 5.83 -18.69 7.73
CA SER A 134 5.23 -19.80 8.47
C SER A 134 6.08 -20.16 9.70
N GLY A 135 5.52 -20.94 10.64
CA GLY A 135 6.22 -21.38 11.86
C GLY A 135 7.47 -22.25 11.58
N ASP A 136 7.55 -22.87 10.40
CA ASP A 136 8.70 -23.64 9.90
C ASP A 136 9.73 -22.79 9.14
N GLY A 137 9.50 -21.47 9.01
CA GLY A 137 10.35 -20.56 8.24
C GLY A 137 10.03 -20.48 6.75
N SER A 138 9.05 -21.25 6.25
CA SER A 138 8.64 -21.21 4.85
C SER A 138 7.97 -19.87 4.51
N LEU A 139 8.25 -19.35 3.31
CA LEU A 139 7.61 -18.12 2.81
C LEU A 139 6.26 -18.47 2.19
N LEU A 140 5.19 -17.89 2.72
CA LEU A 140 3.85 -17.96 2.17
C LEU A 140 3.55 -16.68 1.40
N SER A 141 2.78 -16.80 0.32
CA SER A 141 2.38 -15.66 -0.52
C SER A 141 0.87 -15.55 -0.57
N HIS A 142 0.35 -14.36 -0.29
CA HIS A 142 -1.07 -14.05 -0.30
C HIS A 142 -1.31 -12.85 -1.19
N ALA A 143 -2.28 -12.96 -2.10
CA ALA A 143 -2.57 -11.91 -3.06
C ALA A 143 -4.01 -11.44 -2.95
N GLY A 144 -4.21 -10.16 -3.23
CA GLY A 144 -5.52 -9.53 -3.22
C GLY A 144 -5.55 -8.25 -4.02
N ARG A 145 -6.76 -7.82 -4.36
CA ARG A 145 -7.01 -6.56 -5.05
C ARG A 145 -7.90 -5.69 -4.18
N LEU A 146 -7.45 -4.47 -3.93
CA LEU A 146 -8.11 -3.49 -3.08
C LEU A 146 -8.64 -2.35 -3.94
N THR A 147 -9.86 -1.90 -3.67
CA THR A 147 -10.42 -0.70 -4.28
C THR A 147 -10.08 0.50 -3.41
N ALA A 148 -9.52 1.55 -4.01
CA ALA A 148 -9.18 2.79 -3.35
C ALA A 148 -10.43 3.64 -3.11
N THR A 149 -10.54 4.17 -1.90
CA THR A 149 -11.51 5.23 -1.60
C THR A 149 -10.99 6.56 -2.14
N ARG A 150 -11.80 7.28 -2.91
CA ARG A 150 -11.39 8.57 -3.48
C ARG A 150 -11.73 9.71 -2.52
N HIS A 151 -10.72 10.46 -2.13
CA HIS A 151 -10.93 11.77 -1.53
C HIS A 151 -11.01 12.83 -2.61
N SER A 152 -12.23 13.25 -2.93
CA SER A 152 -12.44 14.51 -3.66
C SER A 152 -11.90 15.66 -2.81
N GLY A 153 -10.92 16.40 -3.33
CA GLY A 153 -10.46 17.64 -2.70
C GLY A 153 -11.62 18.63 -2.49
N PRO A 154 -11.47 19.64 -1.62
CA PRO A 154 -12.53 20.61 -1.38
C PRO A 154 -12.91 21.27 -2.71
N SER A 155 -14.15 21.05 -3.14
CA SER A 155 -14.73 21.75 -4.29
C SER A 155 -14.68 23.24 -3.98
N ARG A 156 -13.83 23.99 -4.68
CA ARG A 156 -13.88 25.46 -4.62
C ARG A 156 -15.17 25.89 -5.29
N SER A 157 -16.24 25.99 -4.52
CA SER A 157 -17.39 26.83 -4.84
C SER A 157 -16.88 28.26 -4.97
N LYS A 158 -16.80 28.76 -6.20
CA LYS A 158 -16.53 30.17 -6.49
C LYS A 158 -17.89 30.90 -6.42
N PRO A 159 -18.01 32.01 -5.68
CA PRO A 159 -19.20 32.86 -5.71
C PRO A 159 -19.33 33.57 -7.08
#